data_AF-A0A536USK3-F1
#
_entry.id   AF-A0A536USK3-F1
#
_cell.length_a   1.000
_cell.length_b   1.000
_cell.length_c   1.000
_cell.angle_alpha   90.00
_cell.angle_beta   90.00
_cell.angle_gamma   90.00
#
_symmetry.space_group_name_H-M   'P 1'
#
loop_
_entity.id
_entity.type
_entity.pdbx_description
1 polymer ?
#
loop_
_entity_poly.entity_id
_entity_poly.type
_entity_poly.pdbx_seq_one_letter_code
_entity_poly.pdbx_strand_id
1 'polypeptide(L)'
;MLAIKVLHEFAGAFHAAIPVWNPVTGQSEQRTTIIDPLTGLERPVIGLKLPYVAAMATGKLPRVLLGQWEILGKLRTIPDTVEDFTGFSIEWDLIAGTLPGSEKYHAAGSAHVRNVELPAETSHIAMPRTRYLAANPVTRAWIDSYDPASPVAAPPAGPGIDASNIVHAADIWYSVKKHWCLGAQRLISSRRAAIAAKGGAG
;
A
#
# COMPACT_ATOMS: atom_id res chain seq x y z
N MET A 1 -5.83 8.80 -0.97
CA MET A 1 -7.22 8.74 -1.51
C MET A 1 -7.30 7.83 -2.74
N LEU A 2 -6.46 8.05 -3.75
CA LEU A 2 -6.45 7.25 -4.99
C LEU A 2 -6.25 5.75 -4.76
N ALA A 3 -5.29 5.35 -3.91
CA ALA A 3 -5.05 3.94 -3.61
C ALA A 3 -6.30 3.22 -3.07
N ILE A 4 -7.03 3.85 -2.16
CA ILE A 4 -8.27 3.30 -1.59
C ILE A 4 -9.38 3.26 -2.65
N LYS A 5 -9.49 4.28 -3.51
CA LYS A 5 -10.41 4.22 -4.65
C LYS A 5 -10.11 3.02 -5.54
N VAL A 6 -8.84 2.79 -5.90
CA VAL A 6 -8.43 1.63 -6.72
C VAL A 6 -8.80 0.30 -6.05
N LEU A 7 -8.64 0.19 -4.73
CA LEU A 7 -9.07 -1.01 -3.99
C LEU A 7 -10.59 -1.24 -4.11
N HIS A 8 -11.38 -0.17 -4.01
CA HIS A 8 -12.84 -0.24 -4.21
C HIS A 8 -13.23 -0.50 -5.67
N GLU A 9 -12.48 0.01 -6.66
CA GLU A 9 -12.65 -0.35 -8.08
C GLU A 9 -12.46 -1.86 -8.26
N PHE A 10 -11.36 -2.43 -7.76
CA PHE A 10 -11.13 -3.88 -7.83
C PHE A 10 -12.21 -4.68 -7.09
N ALA A 11 -12.89 -4.08 -6.12
CA ALA A 11 -14.00 -4.72 -5.41
C ALA A 11 -15.33 -4.62 -6.19
N GLY A 12 -15.32 -4.00 -7.38
CA GLY A 12 -16.51 -3.77 -8.19
C GLY A 12 -17.45 -2.69 -7.62
N ALA A 13 -16.93 -1.80 -6.76
CA ALA A 13 -17.77 -0.83 -6.05
C ALA A 13 -18.35 0.28 -6.96
N PHE A 14 -17.74 0.52 -8.11
CA PHE A 14 -18.10 1.64 -9.01
C PHE A 14 -18.46 1.17 -10.42
N HIS A 15 -17.80 0.11 -10.91
CA HIS A 15 -17.99 -0.38 -12.27
C HIS A 15 -18.12 -1.91 -12.30
N ALA A 16 -18.86 -2.42 -13.28
CA ALA A 16 -19.03 -3.86 -13.51
C ALA A 16 -17.83 -4.51 -14.23
N ALA A 17 -16.94 -3.71 -14.81
CA ALA A 17 -15.69 -4.15 -15.42
C ALA A 17 -14.67 -3.01 -15.44
N ILE A 18 -13.38 -3.36 -15.43
CA ILE A 18 -12.26 -2.39 -15.51
C ILE A 18 -11.44 -2.73 -16.77
N PRO A 19 -11.31 -1.79 -17.73
CA PRO A 19 -10.45 -2.02 -18.88
C PRO A 19 -8.99 -2.08 -18.46
N VAL A 20 -8.21 -2.95 -19.09
CA VAL A 20 -6.77 -3.06 -18.81
C VAL A 20 -6.06 -1.82 -19.33
N TRP A 21 -5.26 -1.17 -18.48
CA TRP A 21 -4.45 -0.03 -18.88
C TRP A 21 -3.10 -0.49 -19.43
N ASN A 22 -2.73 0.00 -20.61
CA ASN A 22 -1.40 -0.18 -21.18
C ASN A 22 -0.52 1.01 -20.80
N PRO A 23 0.48 0.84 -19.90
CA PRO A 23 1.32 1.94 -19.48
C PRO A 23 2.35 2.37 -20.54
N VAL A 24 2.60 1.54 -21.57
CA VAL A 24 3.54 1.85 -22.66
C VAL A 24 2.89 2.78 -23.67
N THR A 25 1.64 2.52 -24.04
CA THR A 25 0.89 3.36 -24.98
C THR A 25 0.10 4.49 -24.29
N GLY A 26 -0.10 4.39 -22.98
CA GLY A 26 -0.93 5.32 -22.22
C GLY A 26 -2.41 5.25 -22.60
N GLN A 27 -2.89 4.06 -22.97
CA GLN A 27 -4.27 3.86 -23.40
C GLN A 27 -4.88 2.61 -22.74
N SER A 28 -6.20 2.64 -22.59
CA SER A 28 -6.97 1.45 -22.24
C SER A 28 -7.00 0.46 -23.40
N GLU A 29 -6.79 -0.82 -23.10
CA GLU A 29 -6.94 -1.93 -24.04
C GLU A 29 -8.41 -2.36 -24.13
N GLN A 30 -8.77 -2.97 -25.26
CA GLN A 30 -10.12 -3.53 -25.54
C GLN A 30 -10.34 -4.87 -24.82
N ARG A 31 -9.93 -4.96 -23.55
CA ARG A 31 -10.12 -6.15 -22.69
C ARG A 31 -10.24 -5.75 -21.23
N THR A 32 -10.93 -6.59 -20.46
CA THR A 32 -11.20 -6.39 -19.02
C THR A 32 -10.63 -7.52 -18.16
N THR A 33 -9.82 -8.36 -18.77
CA THR A 33 -9.20 -9.55 -18.18
C THR A 33 -7.68 -9.54 -18.34
N ILE A 34 -6.99 -10.23 -17.44
CA ILE A 34 -5.55 -10.46 -17.44
C ILE A 34 -5.26 -11.95 -17.34
N ILE A 35 -4.11 -12.37 -17.88
CA ILE A 35 -3.61 -13.73 -17.66
C ILE A 35 -2.82 -13.74 -16.36
N ASP A 36 -3.24 -14.56 -15.41
CA ASP A 36 -2.50 -14.79 -14.17
C ASP A 36 -1.16 -15.48 -14.51
N PRO A 37 0.00 -14.85 -14.27
CA PRO A 37 1.29 -15.42 -14.63
C PRO A 37 1.65 -16.68 -13.81
N LEU A 38 0.95 -16.93 -12.70
CA LEU A 38 1.17 -18.09 -11.83
C LEU A 38 0.41 -19.31 -12.34
N THR A 39 -0.84 -19.12 -12.77
CA THR A 39 -1.76 -20.22 -13.13
C THR A 39 -1.99 -20.34 -14.64
N GLY A 40 -1.68 -19.31 -15.43
CA GLY A 40 -2.01 -19.21 -16.85
C GLY A 40 -3.49 -18.98 -17.13
N LEU A 41 -4.33 -18.88 -16.10
CA LEU A 41 -5.76 -18.68 -16.25
C LEU A 41 -6.06 -17.21 -16.55
N GLU A 42 -7.02 -16.99 -17.45
CA GLU A 42 -7.61 -15.69 -17.68
C GLU A 42 -8.52 -15.32 -16.50
N ARG A 43 -8.38 -14.09 -15.99
CA ARG A 43 -9.14 -13.59 -14.84
C ARG A 43 -9.59 -12.15 -15.09
N PRO A 44 -10.77 -11.73 -14.62
CA PRO A 44 -11.17 -10.33 -14.64
C PRO A 44 -10.19 -9.46 -13.85
N VAL A 45 -10.09 -8.18 -14.21
CA VAL A 45 -9.38 -7.17 -13.41
C VAL A 45 -10.11 -6.91 -12.08
N ILE A 46 -11.45 -6.95 -12.10
CA ILE A 46 -12.24 -6.99 -10.87
C ILE A 46 -11.94 -8.28 -10.12
N GLY A 47 -11.81 -8.19 -8.80
CA GLY A 47 -11.37 -9.27 -7.93
C GLY A 47 -9.86 -9.40 -7.80
N LEU A 48 -9.07 -8.54 -8.47
CA LEU A 48 -7.63 -8.51 -8.28
C LEU A 48 -7.30 -8.14 -6.83
N LYS A 49 -6.58 -9.03 -6.15
CA LYS A 49 -6.12 -8.82 -4.78
C LYS A 49 -4.65 -8.40 -4.77
N LEU A 50 -4.38 -7.21 -4.24
CA LEU A 50 -3.02 -6.70 -4.08
C LEU A 50 -2.38 -7.23 -2.80
N PRO A 51 -1.09 -7.61 -2.82
CA PRO A 51 -0.43 -8.10 -1.61
C PRO A 51 -0.23 -6.99 -0.58
N TYR A 52 0.03 -5.76 -1.02
CA TYR A 52 0.28 -4.64 -0.13
C TYR A 52 -0.18 -3.31 -0.74
N VAL A 53 -0.84 -2.49 0.07
CA VAL A 53 -1.15 -1.10 -0.27
C VAL A 53 -0.88 -0.20 0.93
N ALA A 54 -0.28 0.96 0.66
CA ALA A 54 -0.13 2.02 1.65
C ALA A 54 -0.92 3.26 1.22
N ALA A 55 -1.47 3.98 2.19
CA ALA A 55 -2.10 5.27 1.93
C ALA A 55 -1.68 6.32 2.96
N MET A 56 -1.41 7.51 2.45
CA MET A 56 -1.29 8.74 3.23
C MET A 56 -2.21 9.80 2.61
N ALA A 57 -2.46 10.88 3.35
CA ALA A 57 -3.07 12.09 2.82
C ALA A 57 -4.48 11.87 2.24
N THR A 58 -5.37 11.26 3.02
CA THR A 58 -6.79 11.09 2.67
C THR A 58 -7.65 12.29 3.09
N GLY A 59 -7.14 13.50 2.80
CA GLY A 59 -7.66 14.75 3.33
C GLY A 59 -9.04 15.18 2.88
N LYS A 60 -9.72 16.01 3.69
CA LYS A 60 -11.00 16.67 3.32
C LYS A 60 -10.81 17.70 2.20
N LEU A 61 -9.70 18.44 2.21
CA LEU A 61 -9.40 19.47 1.21
C LEU A 61 -9.18 18.90 -0.21
N PRO A 62 -8.30 17.91 -0.42
CA PRO A 62 -8.15 17.27 -1.72
C PRO A 62 -9.45 16.61 -2.23
N ARG A 63 -10.33 16.13 -1.33
CA ARG A 63 -11.63 15.55 -1.72
C ARG A 63 -12.54 16.55 -2.42
N VAL A 64 -12.68 17.74 -1.84
CA VAL A 64 -13.50 18.82 -2.38
C VAL A 64 -12.87 19.35 -3.67
N LEU A 65 -11.56 19.58 -3.67
CA LEU A 65 -10.85 20.14 -4.82
C LEU A 65 -10.79 19.19 -6.02
N LEU A 66 -10.75 17.87 -5.79
CA LEU A 66 -10.63 16.87 -6.86
C LEU A 66 -11.98 16.21 -7.22
N GLY A 67 -13.10 16.67 -6.65
CA GLY A 67 -14.44 16.18 -6.97
C GLY A 67 -14.65 14.68 -6.73
N GLN A 68 -13.93 14.09 -5.77
CA GLN A 68 -13.94 12.63 -5.55
C GLN A 68 -15.11 12.19 -4.65
N TRP A 69 -16.34 12.46 -5.09
CA TRP A 69 -17.57 12.18 -4.33
C TRP A 69 -17.83 10.69 -4.14
N GLU A 70 -17.43 9.85 -5.08
CA GLU A 70 -17.65 8.40 -5.07
C GLU A 70 -16.97 7.68 -3.89
N ILE A 71 -15.90 8.25 -3.33
CA ILE A 71 -15.18 7.67 -2.18
C ILE A 71 -15.75 8.14 -0.83
N LEU A 72 -16.78 8.99 -0.83
CA LEU A 72 -17.42 9.48 0.38
C LEU A 72 -17.99 8.30 1.19
N GLY A 73 -17.67 8.24 2.47
CA GLY A 73 -18.06 7.13 3.36
C GLY A 73 -17.27 5.82 3.15
N LYS A 74 -16.43 5.70 2.11
CA LYS A 74 -15.64 4.49 1.82
C LYS A 74 -14.16 4.61 2.17
N LEU A 75 -13.71 5.82 2.52
CA LEU A 75 -12.29 6.14 2.65
C LEU A 75 -11.58 5.41 3.79
N ARG A 76 -12.28 5.12 4.88
CA ARG A 76 -11.73 4.41 6.04
C ARG A 76 -11.94 2.90 5.98
N THR A 77 -12.89 2.45 5.17
CA THR A 77 -13.19 1.04 4.98
C THR A 77 -12.32 0.44 3.88
N ILE A 78 -11.46 -0.50 4.23
CA ILE A 78 -10.52 -1.16 3.32
C ILE A 78 -11.11 -2.50 2.86
N PRO A 79 -11.38 -2.67 1.55
CA PRO A 79 -11.97 -3.91 1.02
C PRO A 79 -10.94 -5.05 0.92
N ASP A 80 -11.43 -6.27 0.74
CA ASP A 80 -10.64 -7.51 0.71
C ASP A 80 -9.79 -7.69 -0.57
N THR A 81 -9.77 -6.69 -1.43
CA THR A 81 -8.88 -6.58 -2.60
C THR A 81 -7.46 -6.19 -2.23
N VAL A 82 -7.13 -6.18 -0.93
CA VAL A 82 -5.77 -6.13 -0.43
C VAL A 82 -5.57 -7.18 0.67
N GLU A 83 -4.37 -7.78 0.72
CA GLU A 83 -3.95 -8.62 1.86
C GLU A 83 -3.56 -7.74 3.06
N ASP A 84 -2.51 -6.92 2.92
CA ASP A 84 -2.05 -6.01 3.96
C ASP A 84 -2.19 -4.54 3.53
N PHE A 85 -2.81 -3.73 4.39
CA PHE A 85 -2.95 -2.29 4.19
C PHE A 85 -2.30 -1.52 5.33
N THR A 86 -1.50 -0.50 5.00
CA THR A 86 -0.99 0.46 5.99
C THR A 86 -1.52 1.86 5.70
N GLY A 87 -2.26 2.41 6.65
CA GLY A 87 -2.74 3.78 6.62
C GLY A 87 -1.90 4.68 7.52
N PHE A 88 -1.32 5.73 6.96
CA PHE A 88 -0.58 6.74 7.71
C PHE A 88 -1.47 7.94 8.06
N SER A 89 -1.32 8.44 9.28
CA SER A 89 -1.95 9.68 9.75
C SER A 89 -0.94 10.59 10.42
N ILE A 90 -1.14 11.90 10.28
CA ILE A 90 -0.43 12.94 11.03
C ILE A 90 -1.50 13.61 11.90
N GLU A 91 -1.27 13.72 13.21
CA GLU A 91 -2.18 14.43 14.10
C GLU A 91 -2.19 15.94 13.74
N TRP A 92 -3.33 16.61 13.90
CA TRP A 92 -3.51 18.04 13.61
C TRP A 92 -3.25 18.48 12.16
N ASP A 93 -3.17 17.53 11.23
CA ASP A 93 -2.94 17.83 9.83
C ASP A 93 -4.24 18.31 9.16
N LEU A 94 -4.40 19.63 9.15
CA LEU A 94 -5.54 20.34 8.55
C LEU A 94 -5.69 20.05 7.04
N ILE A 95 -4.60 19.75 6.32
CA ILE A 95 -4.63 19.39 4.90
C ILE A 95 -5.24 17.99 4.74
N ALA A 96 -4.82 17.05 5.61
CA ALA A 96 -5.43 15.73 5.73
C ALA A 96 -6.78 15.74 6.47
N GLY A 97 -7.24 16.89 6.98
CA GLY A 97 -8.45 17.00 7.78
C GLY A 97 -8.47 16.04 8.97
N THR A 98 -7.29 15.71 9.51
CA THR A 98 -7.12 14.85 10.67
C THR A 98 -7.06 15.70 11.94
N LEU A 99 -8.16 15.67 12.69
CA LEU A 99 -8.26 16.20 14.04
C LEU A 99 -8.04 15.06 15.06
N PRO A 100 -7.79 15.35 16.35
CA PRO A 100 -7.79 14.33 17.39
C PRO A 100 -9.06 13.48 17.34
N GLY A 101 -8.91 12.15 17.41
CA GLY A 101 -10.04 11.22 17.30
C GLY A 101 -10.54 10.97 15.87
N SER A 102 -9.77 11.35 14.84
CA SER A 102 -10.09 11.00 13.45
C SER A 102 -10.22 9.49 13.27
N GLU A 103 -11.25 9.08 12.52
CA GLU A 103 -11.56 7.68 12.27
C GLU A 103 -10.35 6.95 11.65
N LYS A 104 -9.96 5.83 12.28
CA LYS A 104 -8.91 4.94 11.79
C LYS A 104 -9.40 4.14 10.59
N TYR A 105 -8.48 3.72 9.73
CA TYR A 105 -8.81 2.73 8.71
C TYR A 105 -9.16 1.40 9.36
N HIS A 106 -10.14 0.70 8.81
CA HIS A 106 -10.60 -0.60 9.27
C HIS A 106 -10.90 -1.52 8.09
N ALA A 107 -10.77 -2.82 8.30
CA ALA A 107 -11.08 -3.82 7.28
C ALA A 107 -12.59 -3.96 7.10
N ALA A 108 -13.03 -4.11 5.85
CA ALA A 108 -14.40 -4.53 5.55
C ALA A 108 -14.62 -6.03 5.81
N GLY A 109 -13.52 -6.81 5.75
CA GLY A 109 -13.53 -8.26 5.90
C GLY A 109 -12.15 -8.78 6.31
N SER A 110 -11.53 -9.57 5.43
CA SER A 110 -10.27 -10.29 5.68
C SER A 110 -8.98 -9.48 5.50
N ALA A 111 -9.05 -8.24 4.99
CA ALA A 111 -7.86 -7.40 4.86
C ALA A 111 -7.20 -7.13 6.23
N HIS A 112 -5.89 -7.28 6.33
CA HIS A 112 -5.15 -6.88 7.52
C HIS A 112 -4.82 -5.39 7.45
N VAL A 113 -5.36 -4.60 8.38
CA VAL A 113 -5.23 -3.14 8.36
C VAL A 113 -4.42 -2.65 9.55
N ARG A 114 -3.32 -1.95 9.26
CA ARG A 114 -2.50 -1.27 10.27
C ARG A 114 -2.59 0.25 10.09
N ASN A 115 -2.72 0.94 11.21
CA ASN A 115 -2.74 2.40 11.26
C ASN A 115 -1.45 2.88 11.93
N VAL A 116 -0.68 3.71 11.24
CA VAL A 116 0.60 4.25 11.73
C VAL A 116 0.45 5.75 11.89
N GLU A 117 0.61 6.21 13.12
CA GLU A 117 0.64 7.63 13.46
C GLU A 117 2.07 8.15 13.31
N LEU A 118 2.22 9.20 12.52
CA LEU A 118 3.49 9.88 12.29
C LEU A 118 3.61 11.06 13.26
N PRO A 119 4.85 11.46 13.62
CA PRO A 119 5.08 12.64 14.46
C PRO A 119 4.36 13.88 13.92
N ALA A 120 3.83 14.73 14.80
CA ALA A 120 3.07 15.92 14.42
C ALA A 120 3.91 16.91 13.60
N GLU A 121 5.24 16.89 13.76
CA GLU A 121 6.21 17.69 13.03
C GLU A 121 6.43 17.19 11.59
N THR A 122 5.86 16.04 11.23
CA THR A 122 5.95 15.48 9.89
C THR A 122 5.29 16.41 8.89
N SER A 123 6.07 16.92 7.94
CA SER A 123 5.51 17.73 6.85
C SER A 123 4.73 16.86 5.88
N HIS A 124 3.41 17.08 5.81
CA HIS A 124 2.50 16.41 4.88
C HIS A 124 3.01 16.38 3.43
N ILE A 125 3.58 17.50 2.96
CA ILE A 125 4.01 17.65 1.56
C ILE A 125 5.43 17.12 1.35
N ALA A 126 6.32 17.27 2.33
CA ALA A 126 7.70 16.82 2.20
C ALA A 126 7.89 15.34 2.52
N MET A 127 6.86 14.67 3.06
CA MET A 127 6.91 13.28 3.49
C MET A 127 7.46 12.30 2.43
N PRO A 128 7.10 12.38 1.12
CA PRO A 128 7.66 11.47 0.12
C PRO A 128 9.18 11.60 -0.09
N ARG A 129 9.80 12.65 0.45
CA ARG A 129 11.25 12.87 0.38
C ARG A 129 11.92 11.98 1.41
N THR A 130 12.49 10.88 0.93
CA THR A 130 13.19 9.89 1.79
C THR A 130 14.58 9.52 1.26
N ARG A 131 15.00 10.07 0.11
CA ARG A 131 16.29 9.74 -0.52
C ARG A 131 17.49 9.99 0.40
N TYR A 132 17.46 11.05 1.20
CA TYR A 132 18.55 11.37 2.13
C TYR A 132 18.71 10.31 3.23
N LEU A 133 17.60 9.71 3.68
CA LEU A 133 17.61 8.63 4.68
C LEU A 133 18.37 7.41 4.17
N ALA A 134 18.21 7.08 2.89
CA ALA A 134 18.96 6.01 2.26
C ALA A 134 20.44 6.39 2.07
N ALA A 135 20.77 7.66 1.86
CA ALA A 135 22.15 8.10 1.63
C ALA A 135 23.01 8.10 2.90
N ASN A 136 22.42 8.39 4.07
CA ASN A 136 23.12 8.37 5.34
C ASN A 136 23.15 6.94 5.94
N PRO A 137 24.33 6.39 6.29
CA PRO A 137 24.45 5.01 6.77
C PRO A 137 23.75 4.77 8.12
N VAL A 138 23.68 5.77 9.00
CA VAL A 138 23.04 5.65 10.32
C VAL A 138 21.53 5.52 10.18
N THR A 139 20.90 6.38 9.37
CA THR A 139 19.47 6.31 9.09
C THR A 139 19.10 5.05 8.30
N ARG A 140 19.95 4.63 7.35
CA ARG A 140 19.75 3.38 6.61
C ARG A 140 19.77 2.17 7.54
N ALA A 141 20.75 2.08 8.44
CA ALA A 141 20.84 0.97 9.40
C ALA A 141 19.60 0.92 10.32
N TRP A 142 19.13 2.08 10.78
CA TRP A 142 17.89 2.17 11.55
C TRP A 142 16.69 1.64 10.76
N ILE A 143 16.53 2.07 9.50
CA ILE A 143 15.47 1.61 8.58
C ILE A 143 15.54 0.09 8.37
N ASP A 144 16.73 -0.46 8.19
CA ASP A 144 16.90 -1.90 7.95
C ASP A 144 16.59 -2.75 9.18
N SER A 145 16.78 -2.19 10.38
CA SER A 145 16.44 -2.84 11.66
C SER A 145 14.97 -2.70 12.08
N TYR A 146 14.18 -1.90 11.37
CA TYR A 146 12.80 -1.62 11.73
C TYR A 146 11.93 -2.88 11.69
N ASP A 147 11.15 -3.07 12.74
CA ASP A 147 10.16 -4.14 12.87
C ASP A 147 8.82 -3.56 13.35
N PRO A 148 7.74 -3.61 12.55
CA PRO A 148 6.44 -3.07 12.92
C PRO A 148 5.74 -3.86 14.04
N ALA A 149 6.24 -5.05 14.41
CA ALA A 149 5.73 -5.80 15.56
C ALA A 149 6.36 -5.36 16.89
N SER A 150 7.44 -4.59 16.84
CA SER A 150 8.17 -4.09 18.00
C SER A 150 7.85 -2.61 18.27
N PRO A 151 8.00 -2.12 19.53
CA PRO A 151 7.92 -0.68 19.80
C PRO A 151 8.89 0.10 18.90
N VAL A 152 8.40 1.18 18.29
CA VAL A 152 9.22 2.00 17.40
C VAL A 152 10.36 2.62 18.19
N ALA A 153 11.60 2.28 17.81
CA ALA A 153 12.80 2.86 18.43
C ALA A 153 12.85 4.38 18.21
N ALA A 154 13.56 5.09 19.08
CA ALA A 154 13.81 6.51 18.83
C ALA A 154 14.58 6.69 17.51
N PRO A 155 14.18 7.64 16.64
CA PRO A 155 14.97 8.01 15.47
C PRO A 155 16.39 8.41 15.85
N PRO A 156 17.40 8.11 15.00
CA PRO A 156 18.76 8.54 15.26
C PRO A 156 18.85 10.07 15.22
N ALA A 157 19.64 10.65 16.12
CA ALA A 157 19.87 12.09 16.22
C ALA A 157 21.37 12.38 16.35
N GLY A 158 21.79 13.55 15.85
CA GLY A 158 23.18 13.99 15.93
C GLY A 158 23.55 14.98 14.81
N PRO A 159 24.76 15.56 14.85
CA PRO A 159 25.22 16.49 13.81
C PRO A 159 25.16 15.85 12.42
N GLY A 160 24.46 16.50 11.49
CA GLY A 160 24.35 16.01 10.10
C GLY A 160 23.39 14.82 9.90
N ILE A 161 22.62 14.44 10.92
CA ILE A 161 21.57 13.41 10.81
C ILE A 161 20.22 14.09 10.64
N ASP A 162 19.66 14.00 9.44
CA ASP A 162 18.25 14.30 9.19
C ASP A 162 17.47 12.98 9.21
N ALA A 163 16.65 12.80 10.25
CA ALA A 163 15.78 11.64 10.43
C ALA A 163 14.30 11.95 10.15
N SER A 164 14.03 13.06 9.46
CA SER A 164 12.67 13.38 9.02
C SER A 164 12.09 12.21 8.20
N ASN A 165 10.78 11.97 8.29
CA ASN A 165 10.07 10.91 7.55
C ASN A 165 10.57 9.46 7.78
N ILE A 166 11.49 9.21 8.73
CA ILE A 166 12.18 7.92 8.82
C ILE A 166 11.25 6.75 9.16
N VAL A 167 10.24 6.97 10.02
CA VAL A 167 9.26 5.94 10.37
C VAL A 167 8.44 5.53 9.15
N HIS A 168 7.96 6.51 8.38
CA HIS A 168 7.24 6.22 7.14
C HIS A 168 8.11 5.44 6.14
N ALA A 169 9.37 5.87 5.95
CA ALA A 169 10.29 5.21 5.04
C ALA A 169 10.58 3.77 5.46
N ALA A 170 10.83 3.54 6.75
CA ALA A 170 11.12 2.23 7.30
C ALA A 170 9.93 1.28 7.18
N ASP A 171 8.74 1.79 7.44
CA ASP A 171 7.50 1.02 7.37
C ASP A 171 7.19 0.53 5.96
N ILE A 172 7.28 1.44 4.98
CA ILE A 172 7.14 1.08 3.57
C ILE A 172 8.22 0.09 3.15
N TRP A 173 9.48 0.34 3.54
CA TRP A 173 10.60 -0.53 3.16
C TRP A 173 10.44 -1.95 3.70
N TYR A 174 10.09 -2.08 4.98
CA TYR A 174 9.80 -3.38 5.60
C TYR A 174 8.68 -4.11 4.86
N SER A 175 7.55 -3.42 4.63
CA SER A 175 6.37 -4.04 4.02
C SER A 175 6.62 -4.46 2.58
N VAL A 176 7.27 -3.62 1.77
CA VAL A 176 7.66 -3.98 0.39
C VAL A 176 8.56 -5.20 0.38
N LYS A 177 9.60 -5.23 1.23
CA LYS A 177 10.50 -6.40 1.36
C LYS A 177 9.72 -7.67 1.72
N LYS A 178 8.87 -7.60 2.75
CA LYS A 178 8.02 -8.72 3.20
C LYS A 178 7.22 -9.29 2.03
N HIS A 179 6.49 -8.44 1.31
CA HIS A 179 5.60 -8.91 0.25
C HIS A 179 6.33 -9.37 -1.02
N TRP A 180 7.53 -8.83 -1.31
CA TRP A 180 8.41 -9.41 -2.32
C TRP A 180 8.86 -10.83 -1.96
N CYS A 181 9.29 -11.05 -0.71
CA CYS A 181 9.68 -12.37 -0.23
C CYS A 181 8.50 -13.36 -0.28
N LEU A 182 7.33 -12.97 0.22
CA LEU A 182 6.13 -13.81 0.18
C LEU A 182 5.70 -14.12 -1.26
N GLY A 183 5.74 -13.13 -2.16
CA GLY A 183 5.44 -13.32 -3.58
C GLY A 183 6.39 -14.31 -4.25
N ALA A 184 7.70 -14.18 -3.99
CA ALA A 184 8.70 -15.12 -4.51
C ALA A 184 8.50 -16.54 -3.99
N GLN A 185 8.19 -16.70 -2.70
CA GLN A 185 7.88 -18.01 -2.10
C GLN A 185 6.65 -18.66 -2.73
N ARG A 186 5.58 -17.89 -2.96
CA ARG A 186 4.36 -18.37 -3.65
C ARG A 186 4.69 -18.84 -5.06
N LEU A 187 5.43 -18.04 -5.83
CA LEU A 187 5.84 -18.40 -7.19
C LEU A 187 6.64 -19.71 -7.23
N ILE A 188 7.64 -19.85 -6.35
CA ILE A 188 8.46 -21.07 -6.27
C ILE A 188 7.61 -22.28 -5.88
N SER A 189 6.72 -22.12 -4.90
CA SER A 189 5.84 -23.20 -4.41
C SER A 189 4.88 -23.68 -5.49
N SER A 190 4.23 -22.76 -6.21
CA SER A 190 3.34 -23.12 -7.32
C SER A 190 4.08 -23.80 -8.47
N ARG A 191 5.30 -23.35 -8.81
CA ARG A 191 6.12 -24.03 -9.83
C ARG A 191 6.48 -25.45 -9.43
N ARG A 192 6.86 -25.67 -8.16
CA ARG A 192 7.14 -27.01 -7.61
C ARG A 192 5.91 -27.91 -7.68
N ALA A 193 4.75 -27.39 -7.28
CA ALA A 193 3.49 -28.14 -7.35
C ALA A 193 3.13 -28.53 -8.79
N ALA A 194 3.30 -27.62 -9.76
CA ALA A 194 3.05 -27.90 -11.17
C ALA A 194 3.99 -28.97 -11.75
N ILE A 195 5.26 -28.98 -11.34
CA ILE A 195 6.23 -30.02 -11.75
C ILE A 195 5.83 -31.37 -11.15
N ALA A 196 5.51 -31.42 -9.86
CA ALA A 196 5.10 -32.64 -9.18
C ALA A 196 3.83 -33.25 -9.81
N ALA A 197 2.83 -32.42 -10.15
CA ALA A 197 1.60 -32.84 -10.81
C ALA A 197 1.86 -33.45 -12.20
N LYS A 198 2.86 -32.97 -12.93
CA LYS A 198 3.26 -33.54 -14.24
C LYS A 198 4.06 -34.84 -14.10
N GLY A 199 4.89 -34.95 -13.05
CA GLY A 199 5.74 -36.13 -12.81
C GLY A 199 5.02 -37.33 -12.20
N GLY A 200 3.89 -37.12 -11.52
CA GLY A 200 3.05 -38.18 -10.94
C GLY A 200 2.00 -38.77 -11.89
N ALA A 201 1.95 -38.33 -13.15
CA ALA A 201 1.01 -38.79 -14.18
C ALA A 201 1.61 -39.86 -15.12
N GLY A 202 2.68 -40.54 -14.68
CA GLY A 202 3.39 -41.59 -15.43
C GLY A 202 3.20 -42.97 -14.82
#